data_AF-A0A3S0JCU0-F1
#
_entry.id   AF-A0A3S0JCU0-F1
#
_cell.length_a   1.000
_cell.length_b   1.000
_cell.length_c   1.000
_cell.angle_alpha   90.00
_cell.angle_beta   90.00
_cell.angle_gamma   90.00
#
_symmetry.space_group_name_H-M   'P 1'
#
loop_
_entity.id
_entity.type
_entity.pdbx_description
1 polymer ?
#
loop_
_entity_poly.entity_id
_entity_poly.type
_entity_poly.pdbx_seq_one_letter_code
_entity_poly.pdbx_strand_id
1 'polypeptide(L)'
;MLVVSIMLLAASAYAAGPRYRLEVDGLACPFCAYGIEKRILALDGVAGVEIDIAEGAVIVTMDDGRTLAAPQAAMAVDRAGFTLGDFTALDAGTP
;
A
#
# COMPACT_ATOMS: atom_id res chain seq x y z
N MET A 1 -46.25 -12.36 -10.65
CA MET A 1 -45.03 -11.83 -11.28
C MET A 1 -44.54 -10.60 -10.50
N LEU A 2 -44.02 -10.78 -9.28
CA LEU A 2 -43.47 -9.67 -8.47
C LEU A 2 -42.38 -10.20 -7.52
N VAL A 3 -41.39 -10.93 -8.07
CA VAL A 3 -40.35 -11.61 -7.26
C VAL A 3 -38.92 -11.33 -7.75
N VAL A 4 -38.71 -10.38 -8.66
CA VAL A 4 -37.43 -10.24 -9.38
C VAL A 4 -36.87 -8.81 -9.31
N SER A 5 -36.61 -8.27 -8.12
CA SER A 5 -35.87 -6.98 -8.03
C SER A 5 -34.97 -6.80 -6.79
N ILE A 6 -34.69 -7.86 -6.02
CA ILE A 6 -33.75 -7.78 -4.86
C ILE A 6 -32.34 -8.33 -5.17
N MET A 7 -32.08 -8.86 -6.37
CA MET A 7 -30.71 -9.13 -6.83
C MET A 7 -30.02 -7.81 -7.19
N LEU A 8 -29.15 -7.26 -6.33
CA LEU A 8 -27.91 -6.53 -6.71
C LEU A 8 -27.19 -5.80 -5.56
N LEU A 9 -27.57 -5.97 -4.30
CA LEU A 9 -26.78 -5.46 -3.16
C LEU A 9 -25.58 -6.35 -2.76
N ALA A 10 -25.13 -7.22 -3.65
CA ALA A 10 -23.72 -7.62 -3.66
C ALA A 10 -22.93 -6.44 -4.24
N ALA A 11 -22.90 -5.32 -3.51
CA ALA A 11 -21.81 -4.39 -3.59
C ALA A 11 -20.61 -5.21 -3.15
N SER A 12 -19.99 -5.83 -4.15
CA SER A 12 -18.57 -6.01 -4.23
C SER A 12 -17.91 -4.95 -3.35
N ALA A 13 -17.52 -5.40 -2.15
CA ALA A 13 -16.22 -5.06 -1.65
C ALA A 13 -15.27 -5.46 -2.78
N TYR A 14 -15.13 -4.58 -3.78
CA TYR A 14 -13.94 -4.51 -4.59
C TYR A 14 -12.87 -4.34 -3.53
N ALA A 15 -12.25 -5.45 -3.16
CA ALA A 15 -11.29 -5.49 -2.09
C ALA A 15 -10.27 -4.42 -2.46
N ALA A 16 -10.13 -3.40 -1.61
CA ALA A 16 -8.92 -2.60 -1.67
C ALA A 16 -7.80 -3.62 -1.52
N GLY A 17 -6.96 -3.74 -2.55
CA GLY A 17 -5.91 -4.75 -2.57
C GLY A 17 -4.98 -4.61 -1.36
N PRO A 18 -4.12 -5.60 -1.10
CA PRO A 18 -3.48 -5.72 0.20
C PRO A 18 -2.61 -4.51 0.51
N ARG A 19 -2.72 -4.01 1.75
CA ARG A 19 -2.05 -2.79 2.22
C ARG A 19 -0.93 -3.12 3.17
N TYR A 20 0.18 -2.42 3.03
CA TYR A 20 1.38 -2.62 3.85
C TYR A 20 1.85 -1.28 4.41
N ARG A 21 2.12 -1.21 5.71
CA ARG A 21 2.79 -0.10 6.39
C ARG A 21 4.28 -0.41 6.45
N LEU A 22 5.07 0.52 5.93
CA LEU A 22 6.52 0.50 5.99
C LEU A 22 6.94 1.71 6.81
N GLU A 23 7.61 1.51 7.92
CA GLU A 23 8.28 2.61 8.62
C GLU A 23 9.60 2.90 7.91
N VAL A 24 9.85 4.18 7.65
CA VAL A 24 11.00 4.61 6.86
C VAL A 24 11.74 5.71 7.61
N ASP A 25 13.00 5.44 7.92
CA ASP A 25 13.86 6.41 8.57
C ASP A 25 14.44 7.40 7.55
N GLY A 26 14.58 8.67 7.97
CA GLY A 26 15.11 9.74 7.11
C GLY A 26 14.08 10.48 6.25
N LEU A 27 12.78 10.23 6.46
CA LEU A 27 11.67 10.91 5.80
C LEU A 27 11.41 12.33 6.40
N ALA A 28 12.45 13.17 6.45
CA ALA A 28 12.42 14.45 7.18
C ALA A 28 11.96 15.66 6.35
N CYS A 29 11.79 15.52 5.03
CA CYS A 29 11.45 16.61 4.12
C CYS A 29 10.31 16.23 3.17
N PRO A 30 9.37 17.14 2.86
CA PRO A 30 8.25 16.87 1.94
C PRO A 30 8.72 16.54 0.52
N PHE A 31 9.88 17.07 0.10
CA PHE A 31 10.50 16.70 -1.17
C PHE A 31 11.01 15.26 -1.20
N CYS A 32 11.52 14.76 -0.08
CA CYS A 32 11.98 13.37 0.06
C CYS A 32 10.79 12.41 -0.01
N ALA A 33 9.69 12.74 0.67
CA ALA A 33 8.42 12.02 0.60
C ALA A 33 7.91 11.89 -0.83
N TYR A 34 7.83 13.00 -1.56
CA TYR A 34 7.36 12.97 -2.94
C TYR A 34 8.27 12.11 -3.85
N GLY A 35 9.58 12.13 -3.60
CA GLY A 35 10.55 11.30 -4.32
C GLY A 35 10.28 9.80 -4.12
N ILE A 36 10.16 9.34 -2.88
CA ILE A 36 9.92 7.93 -2.57
C ILE A 36 8.55 7.46 -3.06
N GLU A 37 7.50 8.28 -2.90
CA GLU A 37 6.15 8.01 -3.42
C GLU A 37 6.21 7.64 -4.90
N LYS A 38 6.83 8.49 -5.72
CA LYS A 38 6.94 8.23 -7.16
C LYS A 38 7.72 6.98 -7.50
N ARG A 39 8.75 6.64 -6.71
CA ARG A 39 9.55 5.43 -6.94
C ARG A 39 8.79 4.17 -6.58
N ILE A 40 7.99 4.20 -5.52
CA ILE A 40 7.16 3.09 -5.09
C ILE A 40 5.97 2.90 -6.04
N LEU A 41 5.29 3.98 -6.46
CA LEU A 41 4.24 3.93 -7.49
C LEU A 41 4.74 3.40 -8.84
N ALA A 42 6.04 3.51 -9.14
CA ALA A 42 6.63 2.95 -10.35
C ALA A 42 6.91 1.44 -10.26
N LEU A 43 6.66 0.80 -9.12
CA LEU A 43 6.77 -0.65 -8.98
C LEU A 43 5.57 -1.35 -9.63
N ASP A 44 5.82 -2.50 -10.23
CA ASP A 44 4.78 -3.33 -10.84
C ASP A 44 3.85 -3.89 -9.76
N GLY A 45 2.54 -3.67 -9.91
CA GLY A 45 1.51 -4.15 -8.99
C GLY A 45 1.22 -3.25 -7.79
N VAL A 46 1.71 -2.00 -7.78
CA VAL A 46 1.30 -0.98 -6.80
C VAL A 46 0.11 -0.20 -7.33
N ALA A 47 -1.03 -0.31 -6.64
CA ALA A 47 -2.24 0.43 -6.94
C ALA A 47 -2.20 1.86 -6.37
N GLY A 48 -1.50 2.07 -5.24
CA GLY A 48 -1.38 3.38 -4.62
C GLY A 48 -0.34 3.41 -3.50
N VAL A 49 0.06 4.62 -3.12
CA VAL A 49 0.93 4.85 -1.96
C VAL A 49 0.46 6.10 -1.21
N GLU A 50 0.54 6.05 0.10
CA GLU A 50 0.28 7.17 1.00
C GLU A 50 1.49 7.34 1.91
N ILE A 51 1.90 8.57 2.18
CA ILE A 51 3.05 8.85 3.03
C ILE A 51 2.60 9.69 4.21
N ASP A 52 2.87 9.18 5.40
CA ASP A 52 2.76 9.90 6.66
C ASP A 52 4.13 10.39 7.10
N ILE A 53 4.41 11.67 6.84
CA ILE A 53 5.67 12.31 7.25
C ILE A 53 5.72 12.53 8.77
N ALA A 54 4.57 12.65 9.43
CA ALA A 54 4.51 12.88 10.88
C ALA A 54 4.93 11.64 11.66
N GLU A 55 4.50 10.46 11.20
CA GLU A 55 4.89 9.17 11.77
C GLU A 55 6.14 8.57 11.11
N GLY A 56 6.58 9.08 9.96
CA GLY A 56 7.64 8.45 9.16
C GLY A 56 7.22 7.11 8.56
N ALA A 57 5.93 6.98 8.23
CA ALA A 57 5.34 5.74 7.70
C ALA A 57 4.92 5.91 6.24
N VAL A 58 5.04 4.83 5.47
CA VAL A 58 4.61 4.74 4.08
C VAL A 58 3.63 3.59 3.96
N ILE A 59 2.42 3.87 3.50
CA ILE A 59 1.38 2.88 3.27
C ILE A 59 1.32 2.56 1.78
N VAL A 60 1.64 1.33 1.42
CA VAL A 60 1.60 0.85 0.03
C VAL A 60 0.37 -0.01 -0.15
N THR A 61 -0.43 0.32 -1.16
CA THR A 61 -1.59 -0.47 -1.59
C THR A 61 -1.22 -1.21 -2.86
N MET A 62 -1.27 -2.54 -2.81
CA MET A 62 -1.00 -3.40 -3.96
C MET A 62 -2.28 -3.65 -4.77
N ASP A 63 -2.13 -4.00 -6.04
CA ASP A 63 -3.23 -4.49 -6.88
C ASP A 63 -3.82 -5.81 -6.34
N ASP A 64 -5.07 -6.07 -6.70
CA ASP A 64 -5.78 -7.30 -6.31
C ASP A 64 -5.03 -8.54 -6.84
N GLY A 65 -4.75 -9.50 -5.95
CA GLY A 65 -3.95 -10.68 -6.27
C GLY A 65 -2.43 -10.44 -6.37
N ARG A 66 -1.94 -9.26 -5.98
CA ARG A 66 -0.51 -8.98 -5.76
C ARG A 66 -0.23 -8.83 -4.28
N THR A 67 0.94 -9.28 -3.84
CA THR A 67 1.38 -9.16 -2.44
C THR A 67 2.77 -8.57 -2.42
N LEU A 68 3.03 -7.69 -1.46
CA LEU A 68 4.35 -7.14 -1.23
C LEU A 68 5.08 -7.99 -0.20
N ALA A 69 6.19 -8.62 -0.60
CA ALA A 69 7.05 -9.32 0.34
C ALA A 69 8.01 -8.35 1.03
N ALA A 70 8.30 -8.56 2.31
CA ALA A 70 9.26 -7.77 3.09
C ALA A 70 10.62 -7.53 2.37
N PRO A 71 11.29 -8.53 1.75
CA PRO A 71 12.53 -8.27 1.01
C PRO A 71 12.34 -7.35 -0.19
N GLN A 72 11.20 -7.44 -0.86
CA GLN A 72 10.87 -6.63 -2.04
C GLN A 72 10.55 -5.19 -1.64
N ALA A 73 9.86 -5.03 -0.51
CA ALA A 73 9.64 -3.77 0.18
C ALA A 73 10.97 -3.10 0.57
N ALA A 74 11.88 -3.85 1.22
CA ALA A 74 13.19 -3.37 1.62
C ALA A 74 14.02 -2.91 0.41
N MET A 75 14.05 -3.70 -0.66
CA MET A 75 14.74 -3.32 -1.91
C MET A 75 14.12 -2.08 -2.57
N ALA A 76 12.80 -1.89 -2.49
CA ALA A 76 12.16 -0.69 -3.02
C ALA A 76 12.56 0.57 -2.24
N VAL A 77 12.55 0.48 -0.91
CA VAL A 77 12.93 1.59 -0.01
C VAL A 77 14.42 1.90 -0.12
N ASP A 78 15.29 0.89 -0.18
CA ASP A 78 16.73 1.05 -0.38
C ASP A 78 17.06 1.71 -1.72
N ARG A 79 16.41 1.28 -2.81
CA ARG A 79 16.56 1.92 -4.13
C ARG A 79 16.02 3.35 -4.19
N ALA A 80 15.12 3.71 -3.28
CA ALA A 80 14.68 5.08 -3.11
C ALA A 80 15.67 5.92 -2.28
N GLY A 81 16.67 5.30 -1.66
CA GLY A 81 17.71 5.95 -0.86
C GLY A 81 17.35 6.10 0.61
N PHE A 82 16.43 5.27 1.11
CA PHE A 82 15.96 5.30 2.49
C PHE A 82 16.18 3.96 3.19
N THR A 83 16.05 3.96 4.51
CA THR A 83 16.19 2.76 5.33
C THR A 83 14.80 2.27 5.74
N LEU A 84 14.48 1.02 5.40
CA LEU A 84 13.29 0.35 5.91
C LEU A 84 13.50 0.02 7.40
N GLY A 85 12.58 0.48 8.24
CA GLY A 85 12.43 0.07 9.62
C GLY A 85 11.47 -1.10 9.73
N ASP A 86 10.29 -0.86 10.31
CA ASP A 86 9.26 -1.88 10.48
C ASP A 86 8.46 -2.13 9.20
N PHE A 87 8.04 -3.38 9.00
CA PHE A 87 7.18 -3.80 7.90
C PHE A 87 5.99 -4.56 8.46
N THR A 88 4.81 -3.97 8.36
CA THR A 88 3.57 -4.52 8.88
C THR A 88 2.51 -4.57 7.78
N ALA A 89 1.92 -5.75 7.53
CA ALA A 89 0.74 -5.84 6.68
C ALA A 89 -0.48 -5.27 7.41
N LEU A 90 -1.14 -4.28 6.80
CA LEU A 90 -2.32 -3.60 7.32
C LEU A 90 -3.64 -4.31 6.97
N ASP A 91 -3.56 -5.46 6.30
CA ASP A 91 -4.74 -6.24 5.91
C ASP A 91 -5.44 -6.85 7.12
N ALA A 92 -6.38 -6.08 7.66
CA ALA A 92 -7.47 -6.59 8.49
C ALA A 92 -8.52 -7.21 7.56
N GLY A 93 -8.33 -8.47 7.19
CA GLY A 93 -9.28 -9.15 6.31
C GLY A 93 -9.05 -10.65 6.11
N THR A 94 -9.04 -11.44 7.19
CA THR A 94 -9.33 -12.89 7.12
C THR A 94 -9.94 -13.29 8.46
N PRO A 95 -10.96 -14.18 8.54
CA PRO A 95 -11.51 -15.08 7.51
C PRO A 95 -12.79 -14.64 6.81
#